data_AF-A0AAE2ELZ7-F1
#
_entry.id   AF-A0AAE2ELZ7-F1
#
_cell.length_a   1.000
_cell.length_b   1.000
_cell.length_c   1.000
_cell.angle_alpha   90.00
_cell.angle_beta   90.00
_cell.angle_gamma   90.00
#
_symmetry.space_group_name_H-M   'P 1'
#
loop_
_entity.id
_entity.type
_entity.pdbx_description
1 polymer ?
#
loop_
_entity_poly.entity_id
_entity_poly.type
_entity_poly.pdbx_seq_one_letter_code
_entity_poly.pdbx_strand_id
1 'polypeptide(L)'
;MIGVGSIKHPDDALEALEKDIPLVAVGRELVVEPNWVQKIQNGEVESIRQSMSRNDQEELSISGAMWDYISPVPGWFPIEENEKQSDNEPWLTGKK
;
A
#
# COMPACT_ATOMS: atom_id res chain seq x y z
N MET A 1 -21.43 -7.15 -5.07
CA MET A 1 -20.27 -7.92 -4.54
C MET A 1 -19.08 -6.99 -4.53
N ILE A 2 -18.22 -7.05 -3.51
CA ILE A 2 -16.98 -6.28 -3.46
C ILE A 2 -15.85 -7.30 -3.27
N GLY A 3 -14.88 -7.31 -4.18
CA GLY A 3 -13.68 -8.12 -4.06
C GLY A 3 -12.73 -7.50 -3.04
N VAL A 4 -12.16 -8.34 -2.17
CA VAL A 4 -11.15 -7.94 -1.18
C VAL A 4 -10.01 -8.94 -1.18
N GLY A 5 -8.79 -8.49 -0.88
CA GLY A 5 -7.64 -9.36 -0.65
C GLY A 5 -6.38 -8.89 -1.38
N SER A 6 -5.38 -8.46 -0.59
CA SER A 6 -3.99 -8.21 -1.02
C SER A 6 -3.80 -7.47 -2.35
N ILE A 7 -4.66 -6.49 -2.63
CA ILE A 7 -4.53 -5.59 -3.79
C ILE A 7 -3.38 -4.63 -3.51
N LYS A 8 -2.23 -4.88 -4.14
CA LYS A 8 -0.99 -4.11 -3.94
C LYS A 8 -0.69 -3.20 -5.13
N HIS A 9 -0.81 -3.75 -6.34
CA HIS A 9 -0.62 -3.07 -7.61
C HIS A 9 -1.97 -2.72 -8.26
N PRO A 10 -2.10 -1.62 -9.01
CA PRO A 10 -3.26 -1.36 -9.88
C PRO A 10 -3.72 -2.56 -10.70
N ASP A 11 -2.79 -3.27 -11.34
CA ASP A 11 -3.00 -4.55 -12.02
C ASP A 11 -3.70 -5.64 -11.18
N ASP A 12 -3.48 -5.71 -9.86
CA ASP A 12 -4.22 -6.64 -9.00
C ASP A 12 -5.71 -6.27 -8.96
N ALA A 13 -6.01 -4.97 -8.94
CA ALA A 13 -7.37 -4.47 -9.00
C ALA A 13 -7.98 -4.70 -10.39
N LEU A 14 -7.22 -4.49 -11.47
CA LEU A 14 -7.67 -4.76 -12.83
C LEU A 14 -8.01 -6.24 -13.03
N GLU A 15 -7.14 -7.16 -12.59
CA GLU A 15 -7.37 -8.61 -12.67
C GLU A 15 -8.67 -9.02 -11.94
N ALA A 16 -8.96 -8.40 -10.80
CA ALA A 16 -10.19 -8.65 -10.07
C ALA A 16 -11.43 -8.10 -10.80
N LEU A 17 -11.35 -6.89 -11.36
CA LEU A 17 -12.43 -6.27 -12.12
C LEU A 17 -12.75 -7.05 -13.41
N GLU A 18 -11.74 -7.60 -14.08
CA GLU A 18 -11.90 -8.44 -15.28
C GLU A 18 -12.63 -9.76 -14.99
N LYS A 19 -12.71 -10.19 -13.72
CA LYS A 19 -13.43 -11.39 -13.26
C LYS A 19 -14.89 -11.12 -12.87
N ASP A 20 -15.53 -10.14 -13.51
CA ASP A 20 -16.91 -9.71 -13.25
C ASP A 20 -17.17 -9.22 -11.80
N ILE A 21 -16.13 -8.82 -11.08
CA ILE A 21 -16.29 -8.18 -9.77
C ILE A 21 -16.51 -6.68 -10.02
N PRO A 22 -17.64 -6.10 -9.59
CA PRO A 22 -17.97 -4.71 -9.96
C PRO A 22 -17.17 -3.67 -9.16
N LEU A 23 -16.58 -4.06 -8.03
CA LEU A 23 -15.87 -3.18 -7.10
C LEU A 23 -14.75 -3.94 -6.40
N VAL A 24 -13.61 -3.27 -6.21
CA VAL A 24 -12.45 -3.77 -5.46
C VAL A 24 -12.21 -2.83 -4.29
N ALA A 25 -12.06 -3.37 -3.08
CA ALA A 25 -11.66 -2.58 -1.92
C ALA A 25 -10.16 -2.71 -1.65
N VAL A 26 -9.53 -1.56 -1.39
CA VAL A 26 -8.12 -1.43 -1.00
C VAL A 26 -8.10 -0.94 0.44
N GLY A 27 -7.31 -1.61 1.29
CA GLY A 27 -7.29 -1.34 2.74
C GLY A 27 -5.91 -0.94 3.23
N ARG A 28 -5.05 -1.94 3.45
CA ARG A 28 -3.70 -1.74 3.99
C ARG A 28 -2.89 -0.76 3.14
N GLU A 29 -3.02 -0.83 1.84
CA GLU A 29 -2.27 -0.01 0.90
C GLU A 29 -2.69 1.47 0.94
N LEU A 30 -3.92 1.80 1.40
CA LEU A 30 -4.32 3.19 1.65
C LEU A 30 -3.75 3.75 2.96
N VAL A 31 -3.43 2.89 3.92
CA VAL A 31 -2.73 3.30 5.15
C VAL A 31 -1.24 3.51 4.85
N VAL A 32 -0.66 2.63 4.02
CA VAL A 32 0.73 2.72 3.57
C VAL A 32 0.91 3.92 2.63
N GLU A 33 0.01 4.13 1.68
CA GLU A 33 0.03 5.23 0.71
C GLU A 33 -1.35 5.92 0.66
N PRO A 34 -1.56 7.01 1.43
CA PRO A 34 -2.84 7.71 1.45
C PRO A 34 -3.28 8.26 0.09
N ASN A 35 -2.32 8.53 -0.82
CA ASN A 35 -2.58 9.05 -2.15
C ASN A 35 -2.59 7.97 -3.24
N TRP A 36 -2.78 6.69 -2.87
CA TRP A 36 -2.62 5.55 -3.78
C TRP A 36 -3.45 5.72 -5.06
N VAL A 37 -4.73 6.08 -4.90
CA VAL A 37 -5.66 6.30 -6.03
C VAL A 37 -5.22 7.49 -6.87
N GLN A 38 -4.81 8.60 -6.24
CA GLN A 38 -4.38 9.81 -6.93
C GLN A 38 -3.13 9.58 -7.76
N LYS A 39 -2.13 8.88 -7.21
CA LYS A 39 -0.90 8.53 -7.93
C LYS A 39 -1.18 7.70 -9.18
N ILE A 40 -2.14 6.77 -9.11
CA ILE A 40 -2.56 5.98 -10.27
C ILE A 40 -3.21 6.87 -11.32
N GLN A 41 -4.15 7.73 -10.90
CA GLN A 41 -4.84 8.65 -11.81
C GLN A 41 -3.87 9.61 -12.51
N ASN A 42 -2.74 9.94 -11.85
CA ASN A 42 -1.69 10.80 -12.39
C ASN A 42 -0.65 10.05 -13.23
N GLY A 43 -0.72 8.72 -13.34
CA GLY A 43 0.30 7.91 -14.01
C GLY A 43 1.60 7.75 -13.22
N GLU A 44 1.61 8.07 -11.93
CA GLU A 44 2.75 8.04 -11.02
C GLU A 44 2.83 6.69 -10.28
N VAL A 45 2.46 5.62 -10.96
CA VAL A 45 2.31 4.25 -10.42
C VAL A 45 3.61 3.78 -9.74
N GLU A 46 4.77 4.08 -10.33
CA GLU A 46 6.10 3.76 -9.78
C GLU A 46 6.42 4.47 -8.46
N SER A 47 5.76 5.60 -8.18
CA SER A 47 5.96 6.38 -6.96
C SER A 47 5.10 5.92 -5.78
N ILE A 48 4.22 4.93 -5.98
CA ILE A 48 3.36 4.40 -4.93
C ILE A 48 4.22 3.76 -3.85
N ARG A 49 4.13 4.28 -2.61
CA ARG A 49 4.82 3.73 -1.45
C ARG A 49 4.35 2.29 -1.17
N GLN A 50 5.29 1.43 -0.78
CA GLN A 50 5.03 -0.01 -0.55
C GLN A 50 5.27 -0.46 0.88
N SER A 51 6.06 0.32 1.60
CA SER A 51 6.46 0.08 2.97
C SER A 51 6.44 1.40 3.72
N MET A 52 6.45 1.33 5.04
CA MET A 52 6.56 2.49 5.90
C MET A 52 7.88 2.38 6.67
N SER A 53 8.62 3.46 6.79
CA SER A 53 9.76 3.56 7.71
C SER A 53 9.27 3.82 9.14
N ARG A 54 10.14 3.62 10.14
CA ARG A 54 9.83 4.02 11.53
C ARG A 54 9.57 5.52 11.69
N ASN A 55 10.01 6.35 10.74
CA ASN A 55 9.86 7.79 10.77
C ASN A 55 8.62 8.29 10.00
N ASP A 56 7.92 7.44 9.26
CA ASP A 56 6.81 7.85 8.39
C ASP A 56 5.51 8.11 9.15
N GLN A 57 5.45 7.81 10.45
CA GLN A 57 4.23 7.90 11.25
C GLN A 57 3.55 9.28 11.15
N GLU A 58 4.32 10.36 11.33
CA GLU A 58 3.79 11.73 11.30
C GLU A 58 3.35 12.12 9.89
N GLU A 59 4.15 11.79 8.88
CA GLU A 59 3.83 12.03 7.47
C GLU A 59 2.52 11.33 7.06
N LEU A 60 2.33 10.10 7.51
CA LEU A 60 1.15 9.28 7.26
C LEU A 60 -0.04 9.65 8.17
N SER A 61 0.12 10.62 9.06
CA SER A 61 -0.92 11.06 10.00
C SER A 61 -1.48 9.90 10.85
N ILE A 62 -0.65 8.91 11.16
CA ILE A 62 -1.04 7.76 11.98
C ILE A 62 -0.93 8.15 13.45
N SER A 63 -2.04 8.06 14.18
CA SER A 63 -2.06 8.37 15.62
C SER A 63 -1.10 7.47 16.41
N GLY A 64 -0.54 7.99 17.50
CA GLY A 64 0.36 7.22 18.38
C GLY A 64 -0.23 5.89 18.83
N ALA A 65 -1.49 5.89 19.27
CA ALA A 65 -2.18 4.67 19.69
C ALA A 65 -2.33 3.63 18.57
N MET A 66 -2.58 4.07 17.33
CA MET A 66 -2.64 3.14 16.19
C MET A 66 -1.25 2.63 15.82
N TRP A 67 -0.23 3.48 15.85
CA TRP A 67 1.14 3.12 15.58
C TRP A 67 1.68 2.08 16.57
N ASP A 68 1.43 2.28 17.86
CA ASP A 68 1.78 1.35 18.93
C ASP A 68 1.07 -0.01 18.76
N TYR A 69 -0.12 -0.01 18.15
CA TYR A 69 -0.88 -1.23 17.89
C TYR A 69 -0.38 -2.00 16.66
N ILE A 70 -0.05 -1.32 15.56
CA ILE A 70 0.31 -1.98 14.29
C ILE A 70 1.80 -2.32 14.21
N SER A 71 2.66 -1.48 14.77
CA SER A 71 4.10 -1.54 14.55
C SER A 71 4.83 -2.73 15.20
N PRO A 72 4.29 -3.36 16.28
CA PRO A 72 4.88 -4.59 16.83
C PRO A 72 4.38 -5.87 16.17
N VAL A 73 3.34 -5.82 15.31
CA VAL A 73 2.68 -7.01 14.75
C VAL A 73 3.34 -7.42 13.44
N PRO A 74 4.20 -8.47 13.42
CA PRO A 74 4.95 -8.82 12.22
C PRO A 74 4.02 -9.31 11.11
N GLY A 75 4.28 -8.85 9.89
CA GLY A 75 3.53 -9.27 8.70
C GLY A 75 2.18 -8.59 8.48
N TRP A 76 1.70 -7.76 9.42
CA TRP A 76 0.46 -7.03 9.24
C TRP A 76 0.65 -5.82 8.32
N PHE A 77 1.52 -4.89 8.72
CA PHE A 77 1.96 -3.77 7.90
C PHE A 77 3.42 -3.95 7.48
N PRO A 78 3.79 -3.54 6.26
CA PRO A 78 5.18 -3.58 5.79
C PRO A 78 5.97 -2.42 6.40
N ILE A 79 6.33 -2.53 7.69
CA ILE A 79 7.14 -1.53 8.38
C ILE A 79 8.60 -1.97 8.34
N GLU A 80 9.46 -1.13 7.78
CA GLU A 80 10.90 -1.32 7.75
C GLU A 80 11.55 -0.76 9.01
N GLU A 81 12.61 -1.42 9.49
CA GLU A 81 13.43 -0.91 10.60
C GLU A 81 14.36 0.23 10.18
N ASN A 82 14.41 0.56 8.89
CA ASN A 82 15.21 1.66 8.35
C ASN A 82 14.59 3.02 8.71
N GLU A 83 15.43 4.07 8.74
CA GLU A 83 15.00 5.45 8.94
C GLU A 83 14.25 6.05 7.73
N LYS A 84 14.37 5.40 6.58
CA LYS A 84 13.72 5.77 5.33
C LYS A 84 13.17 4.52 4.66
N GLN A 85 12.07 4.70 3.95
CA GLN A 85 11.52 3.67 3.08
C GLN A 85 12.59 3.24 2.05
N SER A 86 12.71 1.95 1.78
CA SER A 86 13.52 1.48 0.66
C SER A 86 12.95 1.98 -0.67
N ASP A 87 13.80 2.07 -1.69
CA ASP A 87 13.34 2.28 -3.05
C ASP A 87 12.34 1.18 -3.45
N ASN A 88 11.34 1.51 -4.27
CA ASN A 88 10.27 0.60 -4.72
C ASN A 88 10.77 -0.53 -5.67
N GLU A 89 12.06 -0.84 -5.65
CA GLU A 89 12.77 -1.80 -6.48
C GLU A 89 12.16 -3.23 -6.52
N PRO A 90 11.55 -3.77 -5.44
CA PRO A 90 10.93 -5.10 -5.50
C PRO A 90 9.70 -5.20 -6.41
N TRP A 91 9.10 -4.08 -6.83
CA TRP A 91 7.86 -4.06 -7.62
C TRP A 91 8.08 -3.94 -9.12
N LEU A 92 9.16 -3.27 -9.53
CA LEU A 92 9.49 -3.02 -10.93
C LEU A 92 9.90 -4.28 -11.70
N THR A 93 10.19 -5.38 -11.00
CA THR A 93 10.75 -6.60 -11.61
C THR A 93 9.75 -7.74 -11.80
N GLY A 94 8.52 -7.61 -11.29
CA GLY A 94 7.65 -8.79 -11.06
C GLY A 94 6.35 -8.89 -11.85
N LYS A 95 5.78 -7.78 -12.35
CA LYS A 95 4.55 -7.80 -13.16
C LYS A 95 4.79 -7.08 -14.48
N LYS A 96 4.99 -7.88 -15.52
CA LYS A 96 4.97 -7.49 -16.93
C LYS A 96 3.76 -8.12 -17.58
#